data_AF-A0A316MHC5-F1
#
_entry.id   AF-A0A316MHC5-F1
#
_cell.length_a   1.000
_cell.length_b   1.000
_cell.length_c   1.000
_cell.angle_alpha   90.00
_cell.angle_beta   90.00
_cell.angle_gamma   90.00
#
_symmetry.space_group_name_H-M   'P 1'
#
loop_
_entity.id
_entity.type
_entity.pdbx_description
1 polymer ?
#
loop_
_entity_poly.entity_id
_entity_poly.type
_entity_poly.pdbx_seq_one_letter_code
_entity_poly.pdbx_strand_id
1 'polypeptide(L)'
;MRTDALWIGVFYTPAWAGVWIFFLLGGYLAGRSFIYGRYKLTIPGIKRYYLRRIMRLAPPYYLFCLLCIIFFSPTFPFSSWFACLRIITFTYNGIPGATGLGATWYISTTMQLYILAPLVTIIIFKLKKYANIIFMLLLILGFSIRIISYLFNINPYITYTSFYGNIDIFFCGICINFMQIKINMKNTYLYIYLFILIAINMILYFKETVLSMFIYQYILPSIYIVIVGMIIYNISKNIHQNINKKFIYIFMSKYINKISCISLGIYLWHSNIFSSISIAMPMSLSFSHTLIWYILSIGIAIFVGYLYEKSISLFYIIK
;
A
#
# COMPACT_ATOMS: atom_id res chain seq x y z
N MET A 1 8.81 28.73 8.68
CA MET A 1 7.62 27.86 8.87
C MET A 1 7.03 28.16 10.23
N ARG A 2 5.80 28.71 10.28
CA ARG A 2 5.15 29.10 11.53
C ARG A 2 4.86 27.87 12.39
N THR A 3 5.29 27.94 13.65
CA THR A 3 5.14 26.96 14.74
C THR A 3 3.71 26.85 15.30
N ASP A 4 2.75 27.56 14.70
CA ASP A 4 1.54 27.98 15.40
C ASP A 4 0.40 26.95 15.24
N ALA A 5 0.62 25.86 14.52
CA ALA A 5 -0.38 24.83 14.33
C ALA A 5 0.22 23.42 14.30
N LEU A 6 0.73 22.99 15.46
CA LEU A 6 0.99 21.57 15.78
C LEU A 6 -0.14 20.65 15.27
N TRP A 7 -1.38 21.11 15.34
CA TRP A 7 -2.56 20.37 14.88
C TRP A 7 -2.66 20.21 13.36
N ILE A 8 -2.16 21.16 12.55
CA ILE A 8 -2.07 20.98 11.09
C ILE A 8 -1.10 19.85 10.76
N GLY A 9 0.00 19.73 11.54
CA GLY A 9 0.93 18.60 11.46
C GLY A 9 0.32 17.25 11.82
N VAL A 10 -0.64 17.20 12.76
CA VAL A 10 -1.36 15.97 13.13
C VAL A 10 -2.21 15.42 11.97
N PHE A 11 -2.73 16.29 11.10
CA PHE A 11 -3.44 15.89 9.88
C PHE A 11 -2.53 15.74 8.65
N TYR A 12 -1.25 16.10 8.78
CA TYR A 12 -0.22 15.85 7.77
C TYR A 12 0.22 14.38 7.83
N THR A 13 -0.72 13.49 7.51
CA THR A 13 -0.43 12.07 7.48
C THR A 13 0.43 11.76 6.26
N PRO A 14 1.64 11.17 6.41
CA PRO A 14 2.35 10.66 5.26
C PRO A 14 1.52 9.50 4.70
N ALA A 15 0.81 9.74 3.58
CA ALA A 15 0.05 8.73 2.84
C ALA A 15 0.89 7.46 2.51
N TRP A 16 2.21 7.60 2.60
CA TRP A 16 3.26 6.66 2.28
C TRP A 16 3.43 5.53 3.33
N ALA A 17 3.18 5.77 4.62
CA ALA A 17 3.30 4.72 5.64
C ALA A 17 2.25 3.60 5.48
N GLY A 18 1.03 3.99 5.08
CA GLY A 18 -0.06 3.05 4.80
C GLY A 18 0.26 2.12 3.63
N VAL A 19 1.15 2.53 2.72
CA VAL A 19 1.52 1.73 1.55
C VAL A 19 2.28 0.47 1.93
N TRP A 20 3.12 0.50 2.97
CA TRP A 20 3.80 -0.72 3.46
C TRP A 20 2.81 -1.75 4.01
N ILE A 21 1.76 -1.30 4.69
CA ILE A 21 0.65 -2.17 5.12
C ILE A 21 0.00 -2.80 3.89
N PHE A 22 -0.24 -2.02 2.83
CA PHE A 22 -0.83 -2.53 1.60
C PHE A 22 0.07 -3.52 0.85
N PHE A 23 1.38 -3.29 0.79
CA PHE A 23 2.33 -4.26 0.22
C PHE A 23 2.32 -5.58 1.00
N LEU A 24 2.39 -5.51 2.33
CA LEU A 24 2.38 -6.70 3.18
C LEU A 24 1.08 -7.50 3.04
N LEU A 25 -0.07 -6.81 3.06
CA LEU A 25 -1.39 -7.40 2.80
C LEU A 25 -1.50 -7.95 1.37
N GLY A 26 -0.95 -7.23 0.38
CA GLY A 26 -0.94 -7.63 -1.02
C GLY A 26 -0.21 -8.95 -1.23
N GLY A 27 0.95 -9.11 -0.59
CA GLY A 27 1.71 -10.35 -0.58
C GLY A 27 1.00 -11.46 0.18
N TYR A 28 0.48 -11.16 1.37
CA TYR A 28 -0.31 -12.13 2.15
C TYR A 28 -1.48 -12.71 1.34
N LEU A 29 -2.28 -11.85 0.69
CA LEU A 29 -3.40 -12.27 -0.14
C LEU A 29 -2.96 -12.96 -1.43
N ALA A 30 -1.82 -12.59 -2.01
CA ALA A 30 -1.25 -13.28 -3.15
C ALA A 30 -0.90 -14.72 -2.80
N GLY A 31 -0.11 -14.95 -1.75
CA GLY A 31 0.22 -16.29 -1.27
C GLY A 31 -1.02 -17.09 -0.90
N ARG A 32 -1.95 -16.48 -0.15
CA ARG A 32 -3.21 -17.11 0.26
C ARG A 32 -4.05 -17.59 -0.92
N SER A 33 -4.04 -16.86 -2.03
CA SER A 33 -4.82 -17.25 -3.23
C SER A 33 -4.36 -18.54 -3.89
N PHE A 34 -3.08 -18.91 -3.75
CA PHE A 34 -2.58 -20.20 -4.22
C PHE A 34 -2.80 -21.31 -3.19
N ILE A 35 -2.59 -21.02 -1.91
CA ILE A 35 -2.72 -22.00 -0.82
C ILE A 35 -4.14 -22.54 -0.71
N TYR A 36 -5.16 -21.67 -0.79
CA TYR A 36 -6.56 -22.06 -0.72
C TYR A 36 -7.15 -22.45 -2.09
N GLY A 37 -6.31 -22.71 -3.09
CA GLY A 37 -6.74 -23.27 -4.38
C GLY A 37 -7.54 -22.31 -5.28
N ARG A 38 -7.61 -21.01 -4.98
CA ARG A 38 -8.22 -20.02 -5.89
C ARG A 38 -7.50 -19.99 -7.25
N TYR A 39 -6.19 -20.23 -7.23
CA TYR A 39 -5.37 -20.49 -8.41
C TYR A 39 -4.50 -21.72 -8.18
N LYS A 40 -4.43 -22.62 -9.17
CA LYS A 40 -3.53 -23.77 -9.13
C LYS A 40 -2.09 -23.34 -9.46
N LEU A 41 -1.09 -23.95 -8.82
CA LEU A 41 0.33 -23.79 -9.15
C LEU A 41 0.70 -24.56 -10.43
N THR A 42 0.00 -24.23 -11.52
CA THR A 42 0.16 -24.79 -12.87
C THR A 42 0.20 -23.62 -13.85
N ILE A 43 0.75 -23.80 -15.05
CA ILE A 43 0.84 -22.73 -16.06
C ILE A 43 -0.54 -22.06 -16.30
N PRO A 44 -1.66 -22.79 -16.50
CA PRO A 44 -2.96 -22.15 -16.69
C PRO A 44 -3.46 -21.39 -15.45
N GLY A 45 -3.18 -21.92 -14.25
CA GLY A 45 -3.56 -21.26 -13.00
C GLY A 45 -2.80 -19.96 -12.75
N ILE A 46 -1.49 -19.94 -13.07
CA ILE A 46 -0.65 -18.74 -12.99
C ILE A 46 -1.07 -17.71 -14.04
N LYS A 47 -1.37 -18.12 -15.28
CA LYS A 47 -1.91 -17.23 -16.32
C LYS A 47 -3.21 -16.57 -15.84
N ARG A 48 -4.13 -17.34 -15.25
CA ARG A 48 -5.37 -16.81 -14.68
C ARG A 48 -5.12 -15.84 -13.53
N TYR A 49 -4.11 -16.10 -12.69
CA TYR A 49 -3.70 -15.17 -11.64
C TYR A 49 -3.26 -13.83 -12.22
N TYR A 50 -2.34 -13.82 -13.20
CA TYR A 50 -1.85 -12.59 -13.83
C TYR A 50 -2.97 -11.81 -14.51
N LEU A 51 -3.80 -12.47 -15.32
CA LEU A 51 -4.93 -11.83 -15.99
C LEU A 51 -5.87 -11.15 -14.99
N ARG A 52 -6.15 -11.79 -13.85
CA ARG A 52 -7.02 -11.21 -12.81
C ARG A 52 -6.39 -10.02 -12.10
N ARG A 53 -5.07 -9.97 -11.96
CA ARG A 53 -4.35 -8.83 -11.36
C ARG A 53 -4.23 -7.67 -12.33
N ILE A 54 -3.88 -7.94 -13.59
CA ILE A 54 -3.82 -6.94 -14.66
C ILE A 54 -5.21 -6.33 -14.86
N MET A 55 -6.25 -7.15 -15.04
CA MET A 55 -7.60 -6.63 -15.22
C MET A 55 -8.08 -5.84 -14.01
N ARG A 56 -7.65 -6.15 -12.79
CA ARG A 56 -8.04 -5.38 -11.59
C ARG A 56 -7.31 -4.04 -11.49
N LEU A 57 -6.04 -3.96 -11.86
CA LEU A 57 -5.22 -2.78 -11.62
C LEU A 57 -5.08 -1.88 -12.85
N ALA A 58 -4.93 -2.45 -14.04
CA ALA A 58 -4.55 -1.70 -15.24
C ALA A 58 -5.65 -0.74 -15.74
N PRO A 59 -6.93 -1.15 -15.88
CA PRO A 59 -7.98 -0.21 -16.28
C PRO A 59 -8.13 1.01 -15.35
N PRO A 60 -8.28 0.85 -14.01
CA PRO A 60 -8.30 2.00 -13.10
C PRO A 60 -7.00 2.78 -13.09
N TYR A 61 -5.86 2.15 -13.31
CA TYR A 61 -4.60 2.85 -13.33
C TYR A 61 -4.48 3.77 -14.57
N TYR A 62 -4.72 3.24 -15.76
CA TYR A 62 -4.55 4.00 -16.99
C TYR A 62 -5.60 5.08 -17.15
N LEU A 63 -6.87 4.82 -16.78
CA LEU A 63 -7.90 5.85 -16.80
C LEU A 63 -7.52 7.01 -15.87
N PHE A 64 -6.99 6.72 -14.68
CA PHE A 64 -6.55 7.75 -13.75
C PHE A 64 -5.38 8.55 -14.31
N CYS A 65 -4.35 7.86 -14.81
CA CYS A 65 -3.19 8.53 -15.42
C CYS A 65 -3.62 9.43 -16.59
N LEU A 66 -4.53 8.95 -17.44
CA LEU A 66 -5.07 9.73 -18.56
C LEU A 66 -5.80 10.99 -18.08
N LEU A 67 -6.71 10.85 -17.12
CA LEU A 67 -7.44 11.98 -16.54
C LEU A 67 -6.46 12.98 -15.90
N CYS A 68 -5.45 12.51 -15.17
CA CYS A 68 -4.48 13.39 -14.55
C CYS A 68 -3.59 14.12 -15.57
N ILE A 69 -3.20 13.44 -16.65
CA ILE A 69 -2.46 14.08 -17.74
C ILE A 69 -3.32 15.14 -18.40
N ILE A 70 -4.59 14.86 -18.71
CA ILE A 70 -5.49 15.81 -19.38
C ILE A 70 -5.75 17.04 -18.50
N PHE A 71 -6.11 16.84 -17.23
CA PHE A 71 -6.62 17.92 -16.38
C PHE A 71 -5.57 18.61 -15.52
N PHE A 72 -4.50 17.92 -15.12
CA PHE A 72 -3.50 18.47 -14.18
C PHE A 72 -2.12 18.66 -14.80
N SER A 73 -1.74 17.87 -15.81
CA SER A 73 -0.39 17.86 -16.37
C SER A 73 -0.34 17.68 -17.90
N PRO A 74 -1.00 18.55 -18.70
CA PRO A 74 -1.16 18.33 -20.15
C PRO A 74 0.16 18.39 -20.94
N THR A 75 1.18 19.08 -20.41
CA THR A 75 2.50 19.18 -21.04
C THR A 75 3.43 18.01 -20.69
N PHE A 76 3.06 17.16 -19.72
CA PHE A 76 3.91 16.07 -19.22
C PHE A 76 4.31 15.03 -20.28
N PRO A 77 3.43 14.60 -21.20
CA PRO A 77 3.83 13.66 -22.25
C PRO A 77 4.91 14.22 -23.19
N PHE A 78 4.91 15.53 -23.41
CA PHE A 78 5.86 16.19 -24.30
C PHE A 78 7.21 16.44 -23.60
N SER A 79 7.18 16.81 -22.31
CA SER A 79 8.39 17.08 -21.54
C SER A 79 9.05 15.81 -20.97
N SER A 80 8.29 14.72 -20.82
CA SER A 80 8.71 13.51 -20.10
C SER A 80 8.20 12.22 -20.74
N TRP A 81 8.33 12.08 -22.07
CA TRP A 81 7.90 10.90 -22.83
C TRP A 81 8.37 9.55 -22.24
N PHE A 82 9.63 9.45 -21.78
CA PHE A 82 10.13 8.22 -21.14
C PHE A 82 9.37 7.87 -19.84
N ALA A 83 8.87 8.87 -19.11
CA ALA A 83 8.03 8.64 -17.95
C ALA A 83 6.66 8.08 -18.35
N CYS A 84 6.10 8.52 -19.47
CA CYS A 84 4.88 7.93 -20.04
C CYS A 84 5.08 6.46 -20.42
N LEU A 85 6.22 6.11 -21.03
CA LEU A 85 6.56 4.70 -21.25
C LEU A 85 6.62 3.92 -19.94
N ARG A 86 7.24 4.47 -18.91
CA ARG A 86 7.28 3.84 -17.58
C ARG A 86 5.89 3.67 -16.96
N ILE A 87 4.96 4.60 -17.17
CA ILE A 87 3.56 4.47 -16.75
C ILE A 87 2.92 3.30 -17.48
N ILE A 88 3.06 3.25 -18.81
CA ILE A 88 2.50 2.16 -19.64
C ILE A 88 3.05 0.79 -19.20
N THR A 89 4.35 0.69 -18.89
CA THR A 89 4.98 -0.58 -18.52
C THR A 89 4.94 -0.90 -17.02
N PHE A 90 4.20 -0.14 -16.20
CA PHE A 90 4.20 -0.27 -14.73
C PHE A 90 5.59 -0.20 -14.09
N THR A 91 6.50 0.60 -14.64
CA THR A 91 7.85 0.86 -14.11
C THR A 91 8.02 2.30 -13.62
N TYR A 92 6.94 3.08 -13.56
CA TYR A 92 6.99 4.45 -13.06
C TYR A 92 7.13 4.47 -11.54
N ASN A 93 8.17 5.13 -11.07
CA ASN A 93 8.51 5.25 -9.65
C ASN A 93 8.17 6.62 -9.06
N GLY A 94 7.42 7.47 -9.79
CA GLY A 94 7.09 8.83 -9.35
C GLY A 94 8.09 9.90 -9.78
N ILE A 95 9.14 9.55 -10.53
CA ILE A 95 10.13 10.49 -11.08
C ILE A 95 10.09 10.43 -12.62
N PRO A 96 10.19 11.58 -13.33
CA PRO A 96 9.98 12.93 -12.82
C PRO A 96 8.56 13.09 -12.29
N GLY A 97 8.39 13.86 -11.22
CA GLY A 97 7.07 14.08 -10.64
C GLY A 97 6.16 14.87 -11.57
N ALA A 98 4.87 14.56 -11.56
CA ALA A 98 3.82 15.34 -12.23
C ALA A 98 2.63 15.51 -11.30
N THR A 99 1.99 16.68 -11.35
CA THR A 99 0.78 16.97 -10.60
C THR A 99 -0.28 15.93 -10.96
N GLY A 100 -0.92 15.34 -9.94
CA GLY A 100 -1.94 14.32 -10.14
C GLY A 100 -1.43 12.88 -10.19
N LEU A 101 -0.16 12.64 -10.54
CA LEU A 101 0.39 11.30 -10.77
C LEU A 101 1.11 10.69 -9.56
N GLY A 102 1.23 11.41 -8.45
CA GLY A 102 2.03 11.02 -7.29
C GLY A 102 1.64 9.68 -6.64
N ALA A 103 0.38 9.24 -6.75
CA ALA A 103 -0.06 7.95 -6.18
C ALA A 103 0.26 6.73 -7.08
N THR A 104 0.66 6.96 -8.34
CA THR A 104 0.73 5.89 -9.36
C THR A 104 1.94 4.97 -9.22
N TRP A 105 2.99 5.39 -8.51
CA TRP A 105 4.18 4.56 -8.29
C TRP A 105 3.83 3.27 -7.52
N TYR A 106 2.93 3.33 -6.54
CA TYR A 106 2.55 2.17 -5.74
C TYR A 106 1.96 1.06 -6.60
N ILE A 107 1.07 1.42 -7.54
CA ILE A 107 0.43 0.46 -8.43
C ILE A 107 1.46 -0.16 -9.37
N SER A 108 2.39 0.65 -9.88
CA SER A 108 3.52 0.20 -10.70
C SER A 108 4.36 -0.83 -9.96
N THR A 109 4.79 -0.50 -8.75
CA THR A 109 5.57 -1.39 -7.89
C THR A 109 4.80 -2.65 -7.47
N THR A 110 3.50 -2.53 -7.19
CA THR A 110 2.64 -3.67 -6.86
C THR A 110 2.51 -4.64 -8.04
N MET A 111 2.42 -4.12 -9.26
CA MET A 111 2.38 -4.95 -10.46
C MET A 111 3.67 -5.76 -10.63
N GLN A 112 4.83 -5.11 -10.46
CA GLN A 112 6.15 -5.78 -10.52
C GLN A 112 6.27 -6.89 -9.46
N LEU A 113 5.83 -6.63 -8.23
CA LEU A 113 5.82 -7.62 -7.15
C LEU A 113 4.85 -8.78 -7.44
N TYR A 114 3.69 -8.51 -8.06
CA TYR A 114 2.77 -9.56 -8.47
C TYR A 114 3.32 -10.47 -9.56
N ILE A 115 4.20 -9.99 -10.44
CA ILE A 115 4.87 -10.84 -11.44
C ILE A 115 5.67 -11.94 -10.73
N LEU A 116 6.41 -11.59 -9.68
CA LEU A 116 7.26 -12.52 -8.93
C LEU A 116 6.49 -13.40 -7.93
N ALA A 117 5.28 -13.00 -7.52
CA ALA A 117 4.53 -13.64 -6.45
C ALA A 117 4.30 -15.16 -6.65
N PRO A 118 3.95 -15.69 -7.85
CA PRO A 118 3.76 -17.13 -8.03
C PRO A 118 5.05 -17.92 -7.80
N LEU A 119 6.18 -17.45 -8.33
CA LEU A 119 7.49 -18.10 -8.17
C LEU A 119 7.88 -18.17 -6.69
N VAL A 120 7.80 -17.04 -5.98
CA VAL A 120 8.12 -16.96 -4.56
C VAL A 120 7.17 -17.83 -3.73
N THR A 121 5.88 -17.86 -4.08
CA THR A 121 4.91 -18.76 -3.42
C THR A 121 5.28 -20.22 -3.60
N ILE A 122 5.72 -20.66 -4.79
CA ILE A 122 6.16 -22.04 -5.03
C ILE A 122 7.37 -22.37 -4.16
N ILE A 123 8.37 -21.48 -4.10
CA ILE A 123 9.58 -21.67 -3.29
C ILE A 123 9.22 -21.81 -1.81
N ILE A 124 8.43 -20.87 -1.27
CA ILE A 124 8.02 -20.91 0.15
C ILE A 124 7.15 -22.14 0.43
N PHE A 125 6.26 -22.53 -0.47
CA PHE A 125 5.42 -23.72 -0.30
C PHE A 125 6.26 -25.00 -0.19
N LYS A 126 7.28 -25.15 -1.05
CA LYS A 126 8.25 -26.27 -0.99
C LYS A 126 9.08 -26.22 0.29
N LEU A 127 9.45 -25.03 0.75
CA LEU A 127 10.29 -24.81 1.93
C LEU A 127 9.48 -24.42 3.18
N LYS A 128 8.19 -24.79 3.27
CA LYS A 128 7.28 -24.31 4.31
C LYS A 128 7.75 -24.55 5.74
N LYS A 129 8.55 -25.62 5.97
CA LYS A 129 9.17 -25.92 7.27
C LYS A 129 10.18 -24.85 7.72
N TYR A 130 10.74 -24.11 6.77
CA TYR A 130 11.69 -23.01 7.00
C TYR A 130 11.04 -21.63 6.83
N ALA A 131 9.71 -21.51 6.76
CA ALA A 131 9.03 -20.24 6.49
C ALA A 131 9.43 -19.12 7.46
N ASN A 132 9.67 -19.46 8.74
CA ASN A 132 10.13 -18.50 9.75
C ASN A 132 11.53 -17.97 9.44
N ILE A 133 12.45 -18.87 9.01
CA ILE A 133 13.82 -18.50 8.63
C ILE A 133 13.79 -17.65 7.36
N ILE A 134 13.00 -18.05 6.36
CA ILE A 134 12.84 -17.30 5.11
C ILE A 134 12.28 -15.90 5.40
N PHE A 135 11.31 -15.77 6.30
CA PHE A 135 10.79 -14.46 6.72
C PHE A 135 11.89 -13.59 7.33
N MET A 136 12.71 -14.14 8.23
CA MET A 136 13.83 -13.39 8.83
C MET A 136 14.88 -13.01 7.79
N LEU A 137 15.22 -13.90 6.86
CA LEU A 137 16.15 -13.62 5.77
C LEU A 137 15.63 -12.51 4.85
N LEU A 138 14.33 -12.53 4.50
CA LEU A 138 13.71 -11.46 3.71
C LEU A 138 13.73 -10.13 4.44
N LEU A 139 13.41 -10.12 5.74
CA LEU A 139 13.45 -8.92 6.56
C LEU A 139 14.86 -8.32 6.64
N ILE A 140 15.88 -9.16 6.85
CA ILE A 140 17.28 -8.72 6.85
C ILE A 140 17.67 -8.21 5.47
N LEU A 141 17.36 -8.96 4.41
CA LEU A 141 17.67 -8.59 3.02
C LEU A 141 17.11 -7.22 2.66
N GLY A 142 15.83 -6.95 2.91
CA GLY A 142 15.23 -5.67 2.58
C GLY A 142 15.76 -4.52 3.43
N PHE A 143 16.00 -4.75 4.72
CA PHE A 143 16.68 -3.78 5.58
C PHE A 143 18.08 -3.46 5.03
N SER A 144 18.86 -4.48 4.68
CA SER A 144 20.19 -4.31 4.07
C SER A 144 20.12 -3.55 2.75
N ILE A 145 19.17 -3.85 1.86
CA ILE A 145 18.97 -3.10 0.60
C ILE A 145 18.74 -1.62 0.88
N ARG A 146 17.89 -1.30 1.86
CA ARG A 146 17.60 0.08 2.27
C ARG A 146 18.85 0.76 2.83
N ILE A 147 19.58 0.13 3.75
CA ILE A 147 20.82 0.69 4.32
C ILE A 147 21.91 0.86 3.27
N ILE A 148 22.11 -0.11 2.39
CA ILE A 148 23.04 -0.01 1.25
C ILE A 148 22.65 1.17 0.37
N SER A 149 21.36 1.32 0.04
CA SER A 149 20.89 2.45 -0.76
C SER A 149 21.21 3.80 -0.10
N TYR A 150 21.09 3.89 1.22
CA TYR A 150 21.50 5.07 1.99
C TYR A 150 23.02 5.31 1.90
N LEU A 151 23.85 4.28 2.12
CA LEU A 151 25.31 4.39 2.07
C LEU A 151 25.84 4.82 0.70
N PHE A 152 25.19 4.37 -0.38
CA PHE A 152 25.50 4.78 -1.75
C PHE A 152 24.85 6.11 -2.17
N ASN A 153 24.23 6.84 -1.24
CA ASN A 153 23.52 8.11 -1.49
C ASN A 153 22.48 8.02 -2.62
N ILE A 154 21.84 6.85 -2.78
CA ILE A 154 20.73 6.69 -3.71
C ILE A 154 19.58 7.57 -3.23
N ASN A 155 18.91 8.26 -4.16
CA ASN A 155 17.78 9.12 -3.83
C ASN A 155 16.77 8.35 -2.95
N PRO A 156 16.46 8.84 -1.73
CA PRO A 156 15.61 8.10 -0.80
C PRO A 156 14.21 7.83 -1.33
N TYR A 157 13.69 8.71 -2.19
CA TYR A 157 12.40 8.52 -2.86
C TYR A 157 12.43 7.31 -3.80
N ILE A 158 13.53 7.07 -4.52
CA ILE A 158 13.68 5.91 -5.40
C ILE A 158 13.72 4.64 -4.54
N THR A 159 14.52 4.63 -3.48
CA THR A 159 14.60 3.49 -2.55
C THR A 159 13.22 3.13 -2.01
N TYR A 160 12.48 4.14 -1.56
CA TYR A 160 11.15 3.97 -0.99
C TYR A 160 10.09 3.51 -2.02
N THR A 161 10.13 4.01 -3.26
CA THR A 161 9.09 3.73 -4.27
C THR A 161 9.36 2.48 -5.11
N SER A 162 10.63 2.07 -5.22
CA SER A 162 11.06 0.95 -6.06
C SER A 162 10.55 -0.41 -5.60
N PHE A 163 10.49 -1.38 -6.52
CA PHE A 163 10.16 -2.75 -6.15
C PHE A 163 11.21 -3.38 -5.25
N TYR A 164 12.50 -3.12 -5.49
CA TYR A 164 13.58 -3.71 -4.71
C TYR A 164 13.58 -3.25 -3.25
N GLY A 165 13.22 -1.98 -2.98
CA GLY A 165 13.10 -1.46 -1.61
C GLY A 165 11.91 -2.01 -0.83
N ASN A 166 10.94 -2.65 -1.51
CA ASN A 166 9.69 -3.18 -0.95
C ASN A 166 9.54 -4.70 -1.12
N ILE A 167 10.55 -5.39 -1.65
CA ILE A 167 10.54 -6.85 -1.92
C ILE A 167 10.32 -7.64 -0.63
N ASP A 168 10.98 -7.23 0.45
CA ASP A 168 10.86 -7.83 1.77
C ASP A 168 9.45 -7.67 2.32
N ILE A 169 8.88 -6.46 2.28
CA ILE A 169 7.56 -6.18 2.80
C ILE A 169 6.52 -7.08 2.14
N PHE A 170 6.54 -7.16 0.81
CA PHE A 170 5.57 -7.96 0.07
C PHE A 170 5.77 -9.47 0.29
N PHE A 171 7.00 -10.00 0.18
CA PHE A 171 7.22 -11.45 0.29
C PHE A 171 7.17 -11.97 1.73
N CYS A 172 7.51 -11.16 2.73
CA CYS A 172 7.19 -11.44 4.12
C CYS A 172 5.69 -11.67 4.31
N GLY A 173 4.85 -10.94 3.57
CA GLY A 173 3.41 -11.15 3.50
C GLY A 173 3.04 -12.57 3.08
N ILE A 174 3.69 -13.10 2.03
CA ILE A 174 3.49 -14.50 1.58
C ILE A 174 3.90 -15.47 2.68
N CYS A 175 5.07 -15.29 3.30
CA CYS A 175 5.61 -16.15 4.36
C CYS A 175 4.66 -16.30 5.56
N ILE A 176 3.92 -15.25 5.93
CA ILE A 176 2.97 -15.30 7.06
C ILE A 176 1.97 -16.45 6.93
N ASN A 177 1.57 -16.84 5.71
CA ASN A 177 0.65 -17.96 5.50
C ASN A 177 1.22 -19.33 5.92
N PHE A 178 2.54 -19.45 6.04
CA PHE A 178 3.25 -20.70 6.34
C PHE A 178 3.99 -20.67 7.67
N MET A 179 3.94 -19.55 8.40
CA MET A 179 4.60 -19.41 9.68
C MET A 179 4.11 -20.43 10.70
N GLN A 180 5.05 -20.92 11.50
CA GLN A 180 4.78 -21.91 12.54
C GLN A 180 5.08 -21.38 13.95
N ILE A 181 5.43 -20.10 14.07
CA ILE A 181 5.81 -19.47 15.36
C ILE A 181 4.60 -19.43 16.29
N LYS A 182 4.76 -19.87 17.54
CA LYS A 182 3.77 -19.63 18.58
C LYS A 182 3.96 -18.20 19.12
N ILE A 183 3.19 -17.26 18.57
CA ILE A 183 3.16 -15.88 19.06
C ILE A 183 2.12 -15.81 20.18
N ASN A 184 2.54 -15.46 21.40
CA ASN A 184 1.67 -15.40 22.59
C ASN A 184 1.22 -13.98 22.95
N MET A 185 1.38 -13.03 22.04
CA MET A 185 1.02 -11.63 22.25
C MET A 185 -0.48 -11.41 21.98
N LYS A 186 -1.19 -10.77 22.91
CA LYS A 186 -2.59 -10.37 22.70
C LYS A 186 -2.68 -9.33 21.58
N ASN A 187 -3.70 -9.46 20.73
CA ASN A 187 -3.94 -8.52 19.63
C ASN A 187 -4.11 -7.07 20.10
N THR A 188 -4.64 -6.85 21.31
CA THR A 188 -4.79 -5.51 21.90
C THR A 188 -3.46 -4.77 21.99
N TYR A 189 -2.39 -5.43 22.47
CA TYR A 189 -1.07 -4.82 22.54
C TYR A 189 -0.50 -4.51 21.15
N LEU A 190 -0.68 -5.42 20.19
CA LEU A 190 -0.22 -5.20 18.81
C LEU A 190 -0.93 -4.00 18.16
N TYR A 191 -2.24 -3.81 18.41
CA TYR A 191 -2.96 -2.64 17.93
C TYR A 191 -2.46 -1.34 18.58
N ILE A 192 -2.15 -1.36 19.88
CA ILE A 192 -1.55 -0.22 20.58
C ILE A 192 -0.18 0.10 19.98
N TYR A 193 0.68 -0.91 19.75
CA TYR A 193 1.98 -0.69 19.12
C TYR A 193 1.86 -0.16 17.69
N LEU A 194 0.91 -0.64 16.90
CA LEU A 194 0.65 -0.10 15.57
C LEU A 194 0.19 1.36 15.64
N PHE A 195 -0.69 1.70 16.60
CA PHE A 195 -1.14 3.07 16.80
C PHE A 195 0.03 4.00 17.18
N ILE A 196 0.86 3.58 18.13
CA ILE A 196 2.07 4.31 18.54
C ILE A 196 3.04 4.45 17.35
N LEU A 197 3.25 3.38 16.58
CA LEU A 197 4.11 3.41 15.39
C LEU A 197 3.61 4.40 14.34
N ILE A 198 2.30 4.46 14.11
CA ILE A 198 1.68 5.43 13.18
C ILE A 198 1.87 6.85 13.73
N ALA A 199 1.67 7.09 15.02
CA ALA A 199 1.87 8.40 15.64
C ALA A 199 3.34 8.87 15.57
N ILE A 200 4.30 7.99 15.90
CA ILE A 200 5.74 8.26 15.75
C ILE A 200 6.06 8.59 14.29
N ASN A 201 5.51 7.82 13.37
CA ASN A 201 5.72 8.03 11.94
C ASN A 201 5.23 9.41 11.48
N MET A 202 4.02 9.83 11.89
CA MET A 202 3.50 11.17 11.62
C MET A 202 4.43 12.27 12.16
N ILE A 203 4.92 12.13 13.39
CA ILE A 203 5.84 13.10 14.02
C ILE A 203 7.18 13.16 13.27
N LEU A 204 7.74 12.02 12.89
CA LEU A 204 9.00 11.97 12.15
C LEU A 204 8.87 12.64 10.79
N TYR A 205 7.79 12.34 10.07
CA TYR A 205 7.54 12.95 8.78
C TYR A 205 7.35 14.47 8.90
N PHE A 206 6.59 14.94 9.90
CA PHE A 206 6.38 16.37 10.12
C PHE A 206 7.66 17.14 10.48
N LYS A 207 8.63 16.49 11.14
CA LYS A 207 9.91 17.13 11.50
C LYS A 207 10.80 17.42 10.30
N GLU A 208 10.70 16.60 9.24
CA GLU A 208 11.47 16.71 7.99
C GLU A 208 13.01 16.88 8.15
N THR A 209 13.58 16.51 9.29
CA THR A 209 15.03 16.49 9.50
C THR A 209 15.68 15.30 8.80
N VAL A 210 16.97 15.40 8.45
CA VAL A 210 17.74 14.31 7.83
C VAL A 210 17.61 12.99 8.63
N LEU A 211 17.75 13.06 9.95
CA LEU A 211 17.60 11.89 10.83
C LEU A 211 16.17 11.35 10.82
N SER A 212 15.16 12.23 10.85
CA SER A 212 13.77 11.80 10.86
C SER A 212 13.36 11.11 9.56
N MET A 213 13.80 11.63 8.41
CA MET A 213 13.58 11.03 7.09
C MET A 213 14.37 9.74 6.94
N PHE A 214 15.58 9.65 7.51
CA PHE A 214 16.33 8.41 7.55
C PHE A 214 15.57 7.30 8.29
N ILE A 215 15.12 7.58 9.52
CA ILE A 215 14.34 6.61 10.30
C ILE A 215 13.07 6.23 9.53
N TYR A 216 12.36 7.23 9.01
CA TYR A 216 11.13 7.06 8.27
C TYR A 216 11.29 6.12 7.06
N GLN A 217 12.27 6.34 6.19
CA GLN A 217 12.37 5.63 4.90
C GLN A 217 13.13 4.32 4.98
N TYR A 218 14.13 4.22 5.89
CA TYR A 218 15.05 3.08 5.91
C TYR A 218 14.76 2.10 7.05
N ILE A 219 14.32 2.59 8.22
CA ILE A 219 14.11 1.77 9.42
C ILE A 219 12.65 1.35 9.60
N LEU A 220 11.71 2.28 9.54
CA LEU A 220 10.29 1.99 9.80
C LEU A 220 9.70 0.88 8.92
N PRO A 221 10.02 0.72 7.62
CA PRO A 221 9.43 -0.36 6.82
C PRO A 221 9.62 -1.74 7.46
N SER A 222 10.81 -2.03 8.01
CA SER A 222 11.09 -3.29 8.70
C SER A 222 10.24 -3.46 9.97
N ILE A 223 10.04 -2.37 10.73
CA ILE A 223 9.22 -2.38 11.95
C ILE A 223 7.75 -2.65 11.60
N TYR A 224 7.24 -2.05 10.51
CA TYR A 224 5.90 -2.32 9.99
C TYR A 224 5.72 -3.79 9.61
N ILE A 225 6.70 -4.43 8.97
CA ILE A 225 6.66 -5.87 8.65
C ILE A 225 6.42 -6.70 9.92
N VAL A 226 7.14 -6.41 11.00
CA VAL A 226 7.04 -7.18 12.25
C VAL A 226 5.67 -6.98 12.89
N ILE A 227 5.29 -5.73 13.21
CA ILE A 227 4.06 -5.46 13.97
C ILE A 227 2.82 -5.88 13.17
N VAL A 228 2.72 -5.46 11.90
CA VAL A 228 1.57 -5.78 11.06
C VAL A 228 1.57 -7.27 10.69
N GLY A 229 2.74 -7.87 10.48
CA GLY A 229 2.85 -9.29 10.20
C GLY A 229 2.34 -10.16 11.35
N MET A 230 2.67 -9.80 12.60
CA MET A 230 2.14 -10.48 13.79
C MET A 230 0.62 -10.34 13.91
N ILE A 231 0.07 -9.16 13.61
CA ILE A 231 -1.38 -8.93 13.58
C ILE A 231 -2.05 -9.84 12.56
N ILE A 232 -1.55 -9.87 11.32
CA ILE A 232 -2.09 -10.72 10.24
C ILE A 232 -2.01 -12.20 10.64
N TYR A 233 -0.88 -12.63 11.20
CA TYR A 233 -0.69 -14.01 11.66
C TYR A 233 -1.73 -14.40 12.73
N ASN A 234 -1.85 -13.61 13.81
CA ASN A 234 -2.78 -13.89 14.89
C ASN A 234 -4.25 -13.91 14.42
N ILE A 235 -4.64 -12.95 13.56
CA ILE A 235 -5.99 -12.91 12.98
C ILE A 235 -6.23 -14.16 12.14
N SER A 236 -5.27 -14.56 11.29
CA SER A 236 -5.43 -15.71 10.40
C SER A 236 -5.62 -17.02 11.16
N LYS A 237 -4.92 -17.20 12.28
CA LYS A 237 -5.02 -18.38 13.15
C LYS A 237 -6.34 -18.41 13.93
N ASN A 238 -6.74 -17.27 14.49
CA ASN A 238 -7.98 -17.15 15.28
C ASN A 238 -9.24 -17.39 14.43
N ILE A 239 -9.25 -16.96 13.16
CA ILE A 239 -10.36 -17.24 12.24
C ILE A 239 -10.54 -18.75 12.03
N HIS A 240 -9.45 -19.53 12.04
CA HIS A 240 -9.52 -20.98 11.85
C HIS A 240 -10.04 -21.73 13.09
N GLN A 241 -9.91 -21.14 14.29
CA GLN A 241 -10.21 -21.80 15.56
C GLN A 241 -11.60 -21.46 16.14
N ASN A 242 -12.20 -20.30 15.83
CA ASN A 242 -13.42 -19.84 16.48
C ASN A 242 -14.67 -19.82 15.57
N ILE A 243 -15.41 -20.92 15.56
CA ILE A 243 -16.67 -21.08 14.81
C ILE A 243 -17.79 -20.17 15.35
N ASN A 244 -17.81 -19.85 16.66
CA ASN A 244 -18.90 -19.09 17.30
C ASN A 244 -18.95 -17.59 16.93
N LYS A 245 -17.88 -17.01 16.36
CA LYS A 245 -17.87 -15.61 15.88
C LYS A 245 -18.19 -15.46 14.39
N LYS A 246 -18.63 -16.55 13.74
CA LYS A 246 -18.90 -16.61 12.30
C LYS A 246 -19.96 -15.58 11.87
N PHE A 247 -20.97 -15.31 12.70
CA PHE A 247 -22.00 -14.29 12.39
C PHE A 247 -21.43 -12.87 12.30
N ILE A 248 -20.70 -12.42 13.32
CA ILE A 248 -20.06 -11.08 13.33
C ILE A 248 -19.08 -10.97 12.17
N TYR A 249 -18.31 -12.03 11.90
CA TYR A 249 -17.39 -12.06 10.76
C TYR A 249 -18.11 -11.96 9.41
N ILE A 250 -19.20 -12.70 9.20
CA ILE A 250 -20.02 -12.63 7.98
C ILE A 250 -20.60 -11.22 7.83
N PHE A 251 -21.19 -10.66 8.88
CA PHE A 251 -21.76 -9.32 8.86
C PHE A 251 -20.69 -8.27 8.52
N MET A 252 -19.57 -8.25 9.23
CA MET A 252 -18.46 -7.33 8.95
C MET A 252 -17.87 -7.55 7.55
N SER A 253 -17.77 -8.80 7.09
CA SER A 253 -17.26 -9.11 5.75
C SER A 253 -18.10 -8.48 4.65
N LYS A 254 -19.43 -8.33 4.83
CA LYS A 254 -20.30 -7.65 3.86
C LYS A 254 -19.90 -6.19 3.68
N TYR A 255 -19.62 -5.46 4.77
CA TYR A 255 -19.20 -4.06 4.71
C TYR A 255 -17.76 -3.91 4.26
N ILE A 256 -16.86 -4.74 4.77
CA ILE A 256 -15.45 -4.77 4.35
C ILE A 256 -15.36 -5.04 2.85
N ASN A 257 -16.14 -5.98 2.32
CA ASN A 257 -16.16 -6.26 0.88
C ASN A 257 -16.62 -5.04 0.07
N LYS A 258 -17.68 -4.33 0.50
CA LYS A 258 -18.11 -3.09 -0.16
C LYS A 258 -17.01 -2.03 -0.18
N ILE A 259 -16.35 -1.79 0.96
CA ILE A 259 -15.24 -0.83 1.06
C ILE A 259 -14.04 -1.29 0.21
N SER A 260 -13.75 -2.60 0.17
CA SER A 260 -12.65 -3.15 -0.61
C SER A 260 -12.85 -3.02 -2.13
N CYS A 261 -14.09 -2.90 -2.60
CA CYS A 261 -14.41 -2.65 -4.00
C CYS A 261 -14.10 -1.21 -4.41
N ILE A 262 -14.13 -0.26 -3.48
CA ILE A 262 -13.87 1.17 -3.76
C ILE A 262 -12.48 1.64 -3.33
N SER A 263 -11.74 0.80 -2.62
CA SER A 263 -10.47 1.19 -1.97
C SER A 263 -9.40 1.66 -2.96
N LEU A 264 -9.37 1.11 -4.18
CA LEU A 264 -8.39 1.50 -5.19
C LEU A 264 -8.73 2.89 -5.78
N GLY A 265 -9.99 3.14 -6.10
CA GLY A 265 -10.47 4.50 -6.44
C GLY A 265 -10.16 5.54 -5.36
N ILE A 266 -10.42 5.23 -4.08
CA ILE A 266 -10.06 6.12 -2.96
C ILE A 266 -8.55 6.37 -2.94
N TYR A 267 -7.74 5.31 -3.06
CA TYR A 267 -6.28 5.42 -3.07
C TYR A 267 -5.77 6.29 -4.23
N LEU A 268 -6.34 6.19 -5.42
CA LEU A 268 -5.90 7.00 -6.55
C LEU A 268 -6.23 8.48 -6.34
N TRP A 269 -7.43 8.79 -5.86
CA TRP A 269 -7.94 10.17 -5.82
C TRP A 269 -7.65 10.95 -4.54
N HIS A 270 -7.39 10.29 -3.40
CA HIS A 270 -7.30 10.99 -2.10
C HIS A 270 -6.30 12.15 -2.10
N SER A 271 -5.10 11.97 -2.69
CA SER A 271 -4.05 13.00 -2.69
C SER A 271 -4.41 14.20 -3.57
N ASN A 272 -5.05 13.98 -4.72
CA ASN A 272 -5.49 15.05 -5.63
C ASN A 272 -6.67 15.83 -5.03
N ILE A 273 -7.59 15.14 -4.36
CA ILE A 273 -8.71 15.76 -3.67
C ILE A 273 -8.21 16.59 -2.48
N PHE A 274 -7.31 16.01 -1.66
CA PHE A 274 -6.75 16.71 -0.52
C PHE A 274 -5.96 17.95 -0.93
N SER A 275 -5.12 17.85 -1.97
CA SER A 275 -4.38 19.01 -2.49
C SER A 275 -5.34 20.09 -3.04
N SER A 276 -6.34 19.72 -3.83
CA SER A 276 -7.34 20.67 -4.35
C SER A 276 -8.11 21.39 -3.24
N ILE A 277 -8.52 20.66 -2.20
CA ILE A 277 -9.20 21.24 -1.04
C ILE A 277 -8.27 22.13 -0.23
N SER A 278 -7.00 21.72 -0.05
CA SER A 278 -6.02 22.50 0.70
C SER A 278 -5.74 23.87 0.09
N ILE A 279 -5.81 23.99 -1.25
CA ILE A 279 -5.69 25.28 -1.95
C ILE A 279 -6.89 26.19 -1.67
N ALA A 280 -8.08 25.62 -1.49
CA ALA A 280 -9.30 26.36 -1.18
C ALA A 280 -9.47 26.69 0.31
N MET A 281 -8.60 26.15 1.19
CA MET A 281 -8.67 26.39 2.63
C MET A 281 -8.17 27.79 3.01
N PRO A 282 -8.91 28.54 3.86
CA PRO A 282 -8.41 29.77 4.46
C PRO A 282 -7.13 29.54 5.28
N MET A 283 -6.20 30.49 5.24
CA MET A 283 -4.87 30.38 5.87
C MET A 283 -4.87 30.38 7.42
N SER A 284 -6.00 30.72 8.06
CA SER A 284 -6.15 30.84 9.52
C SER A 284 -7.39 30.11 10.03
N LEU A 285 -7.40 28.78 9.92
CA LEU A 285 -8.48 27.94 10.43
C LEU A 285 -8.22 27.52 11.88
N SER A 286 -9.23 27.57 12.73
CA SER A 286 -9.18 26.93 14.04
C SER A 286 -9.19 25.40 13.90
N PHE A 287 -8.76 24.68 14.95
CA PHE A 287 -8.73 23.22 14.96
C PHE A 287 -10.05 22.56 14.53
N SER A 288 -11.18 23.07 15.04
CA SER A 288 -12.51 22.56 14.70
C SER A 288 -12.82 22.71 13.21
N HIS A 289 -12.47 23.83 12.59
CA HIS A 289 -12.67 24.03 11.17
C HIS A 289 -11.75 23.13 10.34
N THR A 290 -10.47 22.98 10.72
CA THR A 290 -9.54 22.04 10.06
C THR A 290 -10.04 20.60 10.10
N LEU A 291 -10.60 20.17 11.24
CA LEU A 291 -11.19 18.83 11.39
C LEU A 291 -12.40 18.63 10.46
N ILE A 292 -13.29 19.62 10.38
CA ILE A 292 -14.46 19.57 9.48
C ILE A 292 -14.00 19.41 8.03
N TRP A 293 -13.04 20.22 7.60
CA TRP A 293 -12.51 20.12 6.24
C TRP A 293 -11.83 18.77 5.96
N TYR A 294 -11.13 18.20 6.93
CA TYR A 294 -10.54 16.88 6.79
C TYR A 294 -11.61 15.79 6.61
N ILE A 295 -12.68 15.82 7.43
CA ILE A 295 -13.82 14.90 7.30
C ILE A 295 -14.50 15.06 5.93
N LEU A 296 -14.71 16.30 5.47
CA LEU A 296 -15.25 16.58 4.15
C LEU A 296 -14.34 16.04 3.04
N SER A 297 -13.03 16.20 3.14
CA SER A 297 -12.07 15.70 2.15
C SER A 297 -12.10 14.17 2.04
N ILE A 298 -12.22 13.46 3.17
CA ILE A 298 -12.40 12.01 3.19
C ILE A 298 -13.73 11.62 2.56
N GLY A 299 -14.82 12.31 2.91
CA GLY A 299 -16.15 12.08 2.32
C GLY A 299 -16.14 12.23 0.80
N ILE A 300 -15.52 13.30 0.29
CA ILE A 300 -15.36 13.56 -1.15
C ILE A 300 -14.48 12.47 -1.78
N ALA A 301 -13.36 12.08 -1.16
CA ALA A 301 -12.51 11.01 -1.66
C ALA A 301 -13.23 9.65 -1.75
N ILE A 302 -14.06 9.32 -0.77
CA ILE A 302 -14.92 8.12 -0.80
C ILE A 302 -15.94 8.21 -1.94
N PHE A 303 -16.61 9.35 -2.09
CA PHE A 303 -17.62 9.56 -3.12
C PHE A 303 -17.03 9.49 -4.54
N VAL A 304 -15.94 10.23 -4.80
CA VAL A 304 -15.23 10.21 -6.07
C VAL A 304 -14.67 8.82 -6.35
N GLY A 305 -14.05 8.16 -5.36
CA GLY A 305 -13.57 6.79 -5.49
C GLY A 305 -14.68 5.80 -5.84
N TYR A 306 -15.87 5.95 -5.26
CA TYR A 306 -17.05 5.14 -5.59
C TYR A 306 -17.52 5.37 -7.04
N LEU A 307 -17.67 6.63 -7.46
CA LEU A 307 -18.06 6.96 -8.84
C LEU A 307 -17.04 6.44 -9.85
N TYR A 308 -15.76 6.60 -9.54
CA TYR A 308 -14.65 6.14 -10.34
C TYR A 308 -14.71 4.62 -10.57
N GLU A 309 -14.84 3.84 -9.50
CA GLU A 309 -14.91 2.38 -9.59
C GLU A 309 -16.19 1.90 -10.28
N LYS A 310 -17.31 2.60 -10.08
CA LYS A 310 -18.56 2.33 -10.78
C LYS A 310 -18.42 2.57 -12.29
N SER A 311 -17.73 3.64 -12.71
CA SER A 311 -17.47 3.92 -14.12
C SER A 311 -16.64 2.82 -14.79
N ILE A 312 -15.63 2.30 -14.08
CA ILE A 312 -14.79 1.21 -14.58
C ILE A 312 -15.56 -0.11 -14.61
N SER A 313 -16.46 -0.32 -13.65
CA SER A 313 -17.28 -1.54 -13.59
C SER A 313 -18.10 -1.77 -14.86
N LEU A 314 -18.51 -0.69 -15.53
CA LEU A 314 -19.21 -0.73 -16.83
C LEU A 314 -18.32 -1.29 -17.95
N PHE A 315 -17.00 -1.06 -17.92
CA PHE A 315 -16.08 -1.60 -18.92
C PHE A 315 -15.85 -3.12 -18.79
N TYR A 316 -16.05 -3.70 -17.60
CA TYR A 316 -15.98 -5.15 -17.41
C TYR A 316 -17.26 -5.90 -17.83
N ILE A 317 -18.32 -5.18 -18.23
CA ILE A 317 -19.60 -5.79 -18.65
C ILE A 317 -19.56 -6.26 -20.11
N ILE A 318 -18.51 -5.91 -20.87
CA ILE A 318 -18.26 -6.52 -22.17
C ILE A 318 -17.65 -7.90 -21.90
N LYS A 319 -18.54 -8.89 -21.81
CA LYS A 319 -18.24 -10.28 -21.46
C LYS A 319 -18.10 -11.13 -22.71
#